data_AF-A0A926FPH4-F1
#
_entry.id   AF-A0A926FPH4-F1
#
_cell.length_a   1.000
_cell.length_b   1.000
_cell.length_c   1.000
_cell.angle_alpha   90.00
_cell.angle_beta   90.00
_cell.angle_gamma   90.00
#
_symmetry.space_group_name_H-M   'P 1'
#
loop_
_entity.id
_entity.type
_entity.pdbx_description
1 polymer ?
#
loop_
_entity_poly.entity_id
_entity_poly.type
_entity_poly.pdbx_seq_one_letter_code
_entity_poly.pdbx_strand_id
1 'polypeptide(L)'
;MVSYYYQQETISKIREDPYRLLAFGVDFKECDRISQALGFQLDAPIRLAASAEEALYCHLSSGSTLATRYDLDIWLRQLLHIPNNIEKTQFTLIKHSSSPHRVKTFLRSVRMHYRALGLSQWKLMLLSAW
;
A
#
# COMPACT_ATOMS: atom_id res chain seq x y z
N MET A 1 -19.90 4.67 -2.44
CA MET A 1 -19.48 4.79 -1.03
C MET A 1 -19.22 3.40 -0.45
N VAL A 2 -18.25 3.25 0.44
CA VAL A 2 -17.83 1.97 1.05
C VAL A 2 -18.99 1.17 1.68
N SER A 3 -19.98 1.87 2.25
CA SER A 3 -21.17 1.28 2.87
C SER A 3 -22.07 0.52 1.88
N TYR A 4 -22.14 0.94 0.61
CA TYR A 4 -22.91 0.22 -0.40
C TYR A 4 -22.22 -1.07 -0.84
N TYR A 5 -20.88 -1.11 -0.75
CA TYR A 5 -20.08 -2.25 -1.18
C TYR A 5 -20.08 -3.36 -0.14
N TYR A 6 -19.72 -3.05 1.11
CA TYR A 6 -19.66 -4.05 2.19
C TYR A 6 -20.94 -4.16 3.01
N GLN A 7 -21.92 -3.27 2.82
CA GLN A 7 -23.22 -3.31 3.49
C GLN A 7 -23.07 -3.47 5.02
N GLN A 8 -23.67 -4.53 5.59
CA GLN A 8 -23.64 -4.81 7.02
C GLN A 8 -22.21 -5.13 7.55
N GLU A 9 -21.32 -5.60 6.68
CA GLU A 9 -19.93 -5.93 7.05
C GLU A 9 -19.00 -4.72 7.07
N THR A 10 -19.46 -3.54 6.61
CA THR A 10 -18.60 -2.35 6.44
C THR A 10 -17.77 -2.06 7.68
N ILE A 11 -18.39 -2.03 8.85
CA ILE A 11 -17.68 -1.75 10.11
C ILE A 11 -16.66 -2.83 10.44
N SER A 12 -16.98 -4.11 10.22
CA SER A 12 -16.03 -5.21 10.44
C SER A 12 -14.82 -5.09 9.52
N LYS A 13 -15.07 -4.87 8.22
CA LYS A 13 -14.01 -4.80 7.19
C LYS A 13 -13.08 -3.63 7.40
N ILE A 14 -13.59 -2.48 7.82
CA ILE A 14 -12.77 -1.31 8.14
C ILE A 14 -12.01 -1.49 9.47
N ARG A 15 -12.57 -2.20 10.45
CA ARG A 15 -11.84 -2.55 11.68
C ARG A 15 -10.70 -3.54 11.44
N GLU A 16 -10.89 -4.46 10.49
CA GLU A 16 -9.86 -5.42 10.07
C GLU A 16 -8.71 -4.74 9.32
N ASP A 17 -9.04 -3.84 8.38
CA ASP A 17 -8.07 -3.11 7.58
C ASP A 17 -8.62 -1.73 7.19
N PRO A 18 -8.21 -0.67 7.91
CA PRO A 18 -8.66 0.69 7.65
C PRO A 18 -8.24 1.24 6.28
N TYR A 19 -7.15 0.72 5.70
CA TYR A 19 -6.60 1.19 4.42
C TYR A 19 -7.41 0.71 3.22
N ARG A 20 -8.40 -0.18 3.40
CA ARG A 20 -9.40 -0.49 2.37
C ARG A 20 -10.12 0.75 1.83
N LEU A 21 -10.18 1.81 2.63
CA LEU A 21 -10.79 3.08 2.24
C LEU A 21 -10.06 3.79 1.08
N LEU A 22 -8.77 3.48 0.84
CA LEU A 22 -8.02 3.95 -0.32
C LEU A 22 -8.74 3.59 -1.64
N ALA A 23 -9.24 2.35 -1.74
CA ALA A 23 -9.99 1.88 -2.91
C ALA A 23 -11.33 2.61 -3.13
N PHE A 24 -11.79 3.40 -2.14
CA PHE A 24 -13.00 4.21 -2.21
C PHE A 24 -12.69 5.72 -2.26
N GLY A 25 -11.44 6.10 -2.54
CA GLY A 25 -11.03 7.49 -2.75
C GLY A 25 -10.79 8.29 -1.48
N VAL A 26 -10.65 7.63 -0.32
CA VAL A 26 -10.18 8.29 0.90
C VAL A 26 -8.66 8.39 0.82
N ASP A 27 -8.10 9.54 1.16
CA ASP A 27 -6.65 9.73 1.11
C ASP A 27 -5.91 8.88 2.16
N PHE A 28 -4.62 8.62 1.91
CA PHE A 28 -3.81 7.83 2.83
C PHE A 28 -3.73 8.46 4.22
N LYS A 29 -3.66 9.79 4.31
CA LYS A 29 -3.56 10.53 5.57
C LYS A 29 -4.78 10.27 6.46
N GLU A 30 -5.98 10.32 5.91
CA GLU A 30 -7.21 10.06 6.63
C GLU A 30 -7.35 8.58 6.98
N CYS A 31 -6.97 7.67 6.08
CA CYS A 31 -6.86 6.24 6.40
C CYS A 31 -5.90 5.99 7.57
N ASP A 32 -4.74 6.65 7.58
CA ASP A 32 -3.71 6.53 8.62
C ASP A 32 -4.19 7.08 9.96
N ARG A 33 -4.99 8.16 9.94
CA ARG A 33 -5.65 8.73 11.13
C ARG A 33 -6.68 7.76 11.72
N ILE A 34 -7.53 7.17 10.87
CA ILE A 34 -8.53 6.18 11.28
C ILE A 34 -7.85 4.92 11.83
N SER A 35 -6.78 4.45 11.17
CA SER A 35 -5.98 3.31 11.59
C SER A 35 -5.42 3.46 13.01
N GLN A 36 -4.83 4.62 13.31
CA GLN A 36 -4.35 4.94 14.65
C GLN A 36 -5.49 5.03 15.68
N ALA A 37 -6.64 5.62 15.30
CA ALA A 37 -7.81 5.68 16.17
C ALA A 37 -8.39 4.28 16.50
N LEU A 38 -8.16 3.29 15.63
CA LEU A 38 -8.52 1.89 15.85
C LEU A 38 -7.44 1.09 16.60
N GLY A 39 -6.30 1.72 16.95
CA GLY A 39 -5.25 1.13 17.77
C GLY A 39 -4.12 0.44 17.01
N PHE A 40 -4.05 0.59 15.67
CA PHE A 40 -2.93 0.07 14.90
C PHE A 40 -1.66 0.91 15.11
N GLN A 41 -0.52 0.23 15.14
CA GLN A 41 0.79 0.86 15.31
C GLN A 41 1.31 1.46 14.00
N LEU A 42 2.19 2.47 14.09
CA LEU A 42 2.80 3.10 12.92
C LEU A 42 3.75 2.18 12.12
N ASP A 43 4.22 1.10 12.73
CA ASP A 43 5.02 0.05 12.07
C ASP A 43 4.18 -1.17 11.67
N ALA A 44 2.85 -1.09 11.77
CA ALA A 44 1.97 -2.20 11.45
C ALA A 44 2.16 -2.65 9.99
N PRO A 45 2.25 -3.98 9.72
CA PRO A 45 2.43 -4.50 8.37
C PRO A 45 1.38 -4.03 7.36
N ILE A 46 0.13 -3.83 7.80
CA ILE A 46 -0.96 -3.33 6.94
C ILE A 46 -0.72 -1.89 6.47
N ARG A 47 -0.14 -1.04 7.32
CA ARG A 47 0.21 0.34 6.99
C ARG A 47 1.33 0.38 5.97
N LEU A 48 2.36 -0.43 6.18
CA LEU A 48 3.49 -0.54 5.26
C LEU A 48 3.03 -1.04 3.89
N ALA A 49 2.16 -2.06 3.86
CA ALA A 49 1.59 -2.56 2.61
C ALA A 49 0.75 -1.50 1.88
N ALA A 50 -0.16 -0.83 2.59
CA ALA A 50 -0.98 0.24 2.04
C ALA A 50 -0.13 1.40 1.50
N SER A 51 0.93 1.80 2.22
CA SER A 51 1.82 2.87 1.76
C SER A 51 2.59 2.51 0.48
N ALA A 52 2.94 1.24 0.30
CA ALA A 52 3.62 0.78 -0.91
C ALA A 52 2.67 0.74 -2.12
N GLU A 53 1.41 0.34 -1.91
CA GLU A 53 0.37 0.39 -2.92
C GLU A 53 0.05 1.84 -3.32
N GLU A 54 -0.16 2.72 -2.34
CA GLU A 54 -0.43 4.14 -2.58
C GLU A 54 0.74 4.84 -3.28
N ALA A 55 1.99 4.52 -2.92
CA ALA A 55 3.17 5.05 -3.61
C ALA A 55 3.21 4.67 -5.09
N LEU A 56 2.79 3.46 -5.45
CA LEU A 56 2.66 3.02 -6.84
C LEU A 56 1.56 3.81 -7.56
N TYR A 57 0.42 4.04 -6.91
CA TYR A 57 -0.67 4.82 -7.49
C TYR A 57 -0.29 6.29 -7.68
N CYS A 58 0.37 6.92 -6.70
CA CYS A 58 0.88 8.29 -6.81
C CYS A 58 1.87 8.43 -7.98
N HIS A 59 2.79 7.48 -8.13
CA HIS A 59 3.71 7.45 -9.26
C HIS A 59 3.00 7.22 -10.61
N LEU A 60 2.00 6.35 -10.63
CA LEU A 60 1.16 6.11 -11.81
C LEU A 60 0.39 7.36 -12.22
N SER A 61 -0.19 8.08 -11.25
CA SER A 61 -0.91 9.34 -11.48
C SER A 61 -0.03 10.45 -12.04
N SER A 62 1.30 10.35 -11.93
CA SER A 62 2.23 11.25 -12.60
C SER A 62 2.46 10.91 -14.09
N GLY A 63 1.78 9.89 -14.62
CA GLY A 63 1.91 9.41 -16.00
C GLY A 63 2.95 8.30 -16.21
N SER A 64 3.56 7.78 -15.14
CA SER A 64 4.61 6.75 -15.22
C SER A 64 4.02 5.34 -15.10
N THR A 65 4.36 4.43 -16.01
CA THR A 65 3.95 3.00 -15.93
C THR A 65 5.04 2.09 -15.36
N LEU A 66 6.22 2.65 -15.07
CA LEU A 66 7.37 1.96 -14.47
C LEU A 66 7.84 2.74 -13.25
N ALA A 67 8.08 2.04 -12.14
CA ALA A 67 8.64 2.60 -10.92
C ALA A 67 9.92 1.85 -10.51
N THR A 68 10.99 2.59 -10.26
CA THR A 68 12.20 2.07 -9.62
C THR A 68 12.05 2.12 -8.10
N ARG A 69 12.97 1.47 -7.39
CA ARG A 69 13.04 1.58 -5.92
C ARG A 69 13.19 3.05 -5.47
N TYR A 70 13.96 3.85 -6.20
CA TYR A 70 14.20 5.25 -5.86
C TYR A 70 12.91 6.08 -5.97
N ASP A 71 12.14 5.86 -7.03
CA ASP A 71 10.86 6.55 -7.24
C ASP A 71 9.88 6.26 -6.08
N LEU A 72 9.80 5.00 -5.66
CA LEU A 72 8.95 4.59 -4.54
C LEU A 72 9.45 5.10 -3.20
N ASP A 73 10.76 5.20 -2.98
CA ASP A 73 11.34 5.70 -1.72
C ASP A 73 10.92 7.15 -1.46
N ILE A 74 10.82 7.98 -2.50
CA ILE A 74 10.35 9.37 -2.40
C ILE A 74 8.91 9.41 -1.87
N TRP A 75 8.00 8.65 -2.49
CA TRP A 75 6.60 8.60 -2.09
C TRP A 75 6.41 7.99 -0.71
N LEU A 76 7.10 6.90 -0.40
CA LEU A 76 7.02 6.23 0.90
C LEU A 76 7.45 7.16 2.05
N ARG A 77 8.50 7.96 1.85
CA ARG A 77 8.92 8.94 2.86
C ARG A 77 7.87 9.99 3.13
N GLN A 78 7.19 10.47 2.08
CA GLN A 78 6.10 11.43 2.21
C GLN A 78 4.91 10.82 2.94
N LEU A 79 4.43 9.65 2.50
CA LEU A 79 3.27 8.97 3.07
C LEU A 79 3.49 8.57 4.54
N LEU A 80 4.68 8.06 4.85
CA LEU A 80 5.00 7.56 6.19
C LEU A 80 5.58 8.63 7.12
N HIS A 81 5.71 9.88 6.65
CA HIS A 81 6.35 11.00 7.34
C HIS A 81 7.76 10.67 7.86
N ILE A 82 8.52 9.90 7.07
CA ILE A 82 9.92 9.59 7.39
C ILE A 82 10.75 10.82 7.03
N PRO A 83 11.50 11.41 7.99
CA PRO A 83 12.32 12.57 7.70
C PRO A 83 13.32 12.25 6.57
N ASN A 84 13.51 13.22 5.67
CA ASN A 84 14.60 13.22 4.70
C ASN A 84 15.94 13.48 5.43
N ASN A 85 16.33 12.55 6.28
CA ASN A 85 17.72 12.41 6.70
C ASN A 85 18.48 11.94 5.44
N ILE A 86 19.10 12.89 4.73
CA ILE A 86 20.12 12.61 3.71
C ILE A 86 21.46 12.38 4.42
N GLU A 87 21.52 11.47 5.38
CA GLU A 87 22.77 10.79 5.64
C GLU A 87 23.00 9.98 4.39
N LYS A 88 24.04 10.38 3.66
CA LYS A 88 24.71 9.60 2.64
C LYS A 88 25.13 8.28 3.28
N THR A 89 24.17 7.41 3.53
CA THR A 89 24.43 6.01 3.77
C THR A 89 24.89 5.56 2.41
N GLN A 90 26.20 5.64 2.22
CA GLN A 90 26.90 4.89 1.21
C GLN A 90 26.29 3.50 1.30
N PHE A 91 25.44 3.16 0.33
CA PHE A 91 25.04 1.80 0.10
C PHE A 91 26.31 1.15 -0.46
N THR A 92 27.27 0.93 0.44
CA THR A 92 28.38 0.01 0.23
C THR A 92 27.70 -1.25 -0.23
N LEU A 93 28.01 -1.59 -1.47
CA LEU A 93 27.47 -2.70 -2.21
C LEU A 93 27.66 -3.97 -1.38
N ILE A 94 26.71 -4.29 -0.49
CA ILE A 94 26.54 -5.65 -0.04
C ILE A 94 25.91 -6.37 -1.24
N LYS A 95 26.79 -6.84 -2.12
CA LYS A 95 26.55 -7.80 -3.20
C LYS A 95 26.10 -9.18 -2.67
N HIS A 96 25.40 -9.25 -1.54
CA HIS A 96 24.80 -10.50 -1.07
C HIS A 96 23.29 -10.48 -1.32
N SER A 97 22.94 -11.01 -2.48
CA SER A 97 21.70 -11.75 -2.73
C SER A 97 20.40 -11.08 -2.31
N SER A 98 20.04 -9.97 -2.94
CA SER A 98 18.62 -9.66 -3.16
C SER A 98 18.07 -10.67 -4.15
N SER A 99 17.74 -11.86 -3.67
CA SER A 99 17.06 -12.87 -4.46
C SER A 99 15.71 -12.29 -4.93
N PRO A 100 15.40 -12.28 -6.25
CA PRO A 100 14.14 -11.80 -6.83
C PRO A 100 12.87 -12.46 -6.26
N HIS A 101 13.05 -13.46 -5.40
CA HIS A 101 12.00 -14.21 -4.73
C HIS A 101 11.27 -13.38 -3.66
N ARG A 102 11.93 -12.49 -2.89
CA ARG A 102 11.26 -11.79 -1.77
C ARG A 102 10.20 -10.76 -2.21
N VAL A 103 10.47 -9.98 -3.27
CA VAL A 103 9.51 -9.01 -3.81
C VAL A 103 8.33 -9.71 -4.51
N LYS A 104 8.60 -10.82 -5.21
CA LYS A 104 7.55 -11.69 -5.78
C LYS A 104 6.70 -12.33 -4.70
N THR A 105 7.27 -12.68 -3.54
CA THR A 105 6.52 -13.18 -2.37
C THR A 105 5.65 -12.10 -1.75
N PHE A 106 6.09 -10.84 -1.70
CA PHE A 106 5.29 -9.72 -1.20
C PHE A 106 4.10 -9.41 -2.10
N LEU A 107 4.31 -9.27 -3.41
CA LEU A 107 3.22 -9.11 -4.38
C LEU A 107 2.29 -10.33 -4.44
N ARG A 108 2.82 -11.54 -4.19
CA ARG A 108 1.99 -12.74 -3.97
C ARG A 108 1.17 -12.64 -2.69
N SER A 109 1.70 -12.09 -1.60
CA SER A 109 0.98 -11.94 -0.33
C SER A 109 -0.16 -10.94 -0.46
N VAL A 110 0.08 -9.80 -1.12
CA VAL A 110 -0.95 -8.81 -1.48
C VAL A 110 -2.02 -9.49 -2.35
N ARG A 111 -1.62 -10.23 -3.39
CA ARG A 111 -2.53 -11.02 -4.25
C ARG A 111 -3.29 -12.14 -3.52
N MET A 112 -2.69 -12.79 -2.52
CA MET A 112 -3.32 -13.84 -1.72
C MET A 112 -4.32 -13.26 -0.71
N HIS A 113 -4.03 -12.10 -0.14
CA HIS A 113 -4.95 -11.38 0.74
C HIS A 113 -6.22 -10.96 -0.02
N TYR A 114 -6.08 -10.39 -1.23
CA TYR A 114 -7.22 -10.08 -2.08
C TYR A 114 -8.02 -11.32 -2.55
N ARG A 115 -7.35 -12.46 -2.75
CA ARG A 115 -8.02 -13.75 -3.04
C ARG A 115 -8.80 -14.33 -1.85
N ALA A 116 -8.28 -14.20 -0.64
CA ALA A 116 -8.92 -14.70 0.58
C ALA A 116 -10.21 -13.95 0.93
N LEU A 117 -10.35 -12.72 0.43
CA LEU A 117 -11.53 -11.87 0.61
C LEU A 117 -12.66 -12.14 -0.40
N GLY A 118 -12.57 -13.20 -1.22
CA GLY A 118 -13.62 -13.57 -2.17
C GLY A 118 -13.72 -12.65 -3.40
N LEU A 119 -12.77 -11.71 -3.58
CA LEU A 119 -12.76 -10.74 -4.66
C LEU A 119 -12.20 -11.37 -5.94
N SER A 120 -13.06 -12.12 -6.66
CA SER A 120 -12.73 -12.80 -7.92
C SER A 120 -12.37 -11.86 -9.07
N GLN A 121 -12.62 -10.56 -8.94
CA GLN A 121 -12.51 -9.55 -9.99
C GLN A 121 -11.31 -8.59 -9.83
N TRP A 122 -10.23 -8.99 -9.16
CA TRP A 122 -9.01 -8.15 -9.03
C TRP A 122 -8.41 -7.72 -10.39
N LYS A 123 -8.63 -8.51 -11.46
CA LYS A 123 -8.25 -8.13 -12.83
C LYS A 123 -9.09 -6.99 -13.38
N LEU A 124 -10.35 -6.84 -12.95
CA LEU A 124 -11.25 -5.81 -13.45
C LEU A 124 -11.03 -4.47 -12.74
N MET A 125 -10.68 -4.45 -11.45
CA MET A 125 -10.31 -3.18 -10.77
C MET A 125 -9.03 -2.54 -11.33
N LEU A 126 -8.08 -3.35 -11.82
CA LEU A 126 -6.87 -2.84 -12.50
C LEU A 126 -7.11 -2.47 -13.98
N LEU A 127 -8.18 -2.97 -14.60
CA LEU A 127 -8.50 -2.72 -16.03
C LEU A 127 -9.62 -1.70 -16.24
N SER A 128 -10.45 -1.39 -15.24
CA SER A 128 -11.47 -0.33 -15.31
C SER A 128 -10.91 1.06 -14.99
N ALA A 129 -9.61 1.16 -14.74
CA ALA A 129 -8.86 2.41 -14.64
C ALA A 129 -8.06 2.72 -15.92
N TRP A 130 -8.44 2.09 -17.05
CA TRP A 130 -7.96 2.36 -18.41
C TRP A 130 -9.15 2.63 -19.33
#